data_AF-A0A954KPX4-F1
#
_entry.id   AF-A0A954KPX4-F1
#
_cell.length_a   1.000
_cell.length_b   1.000
_cell.length_c   1.000
_cell.angle_alpha   90.00
_cell.angle_beta   90.00
_cell.angle_gamma   90.00
#
_symmetry.space_group_name_H-M   'P 1'
#
loop_
_entity.id
_entity.type
_entity.pdbx_description
1 polymer ?
#
loop_
_entity_poly.entity_id
_entity_poly.type
_entity_poly.pdbx_seq_one_letter_code
_entity_poly.pdbx_strand_id
1 'polypeptide(L)' 'MKKDEIARLVETGINELNSALSEGRSVRLEEVMKLMARFHKYSFNNCLLIAEQFPDATRVMGFHGWKAVGRSVKKGEKGI' A
#
# COMPACT_ATOMS: atom_id res chain seq x y z
N MET A 1 -9.37 -8.99 -5.12
CA MET A 1 -10.43 -8.37 -4.30
C MET A 1 -11.58 -7.93 -5.18
N LYS A 2 -12.80 -7.89 -4.63
CA LYS A 2 -13.93 -7.25 -5.31
C LYS A 2 -13.81 -5.73 -5.15
N LYS A 3 -14.32 -4.93 -6.10
CA LYS A 3 -14.22 -3.46 -6.07
C LYS A 3 -14.70 -2.85 -4.73
N ASP A 4 -15.77 -3.41 -4.16
CA ASP A 4 -16.36 -2.94 -2.90
C ASP A 4 -15.50 -3.25 -1.67
N GLU A 5 -14.63 -4.25 -1.78
CA GLU A 5 -13.65 -4.60 -0.74
C GLU A 5 -12.49 -3.61 -0.75
N ILE A 6 -12.04 -3.19 -1.94
CA ILE A 6 -11.00 -2.16 -2.12
C ILE A 6 -11.49 -0.82 -1.56
N ALA A 7 -12.71 -0.42 -1.92
CA ALA A 7 -13.30 0.82 -1.43
C ALA A 7 -13.39 0.85 0.10
N ARG A 8 -13.85 -0.26 0.71
CA ARG A 8 -13.89 -0.39 2.18
C ARG A 8 -12.50 -0.29 2.82
N LEU A 9 -11.50 -0.95 2.24
CA LEU A 9 -10.15 -0.93 2.81
C LEU A 9 -9.53 0.47 2.79
N VAL A 10 -9.76 1.23 1.70
CA VAL A 10 -9.34 2.64 1.60
C VAL A 10 -10.10 3.50 2.61
N GLU A 11 -11.42 3.33 2.71
CA GLU A 11 -12.26 4.11 3.64
C GLU A 11 -11.87 3.86 5.11
N THR A 12 -11.66 2.59 5.48
CA THR A 12 -11.16 2.22 6.81
C THR A 12 -9.79 2.85 7.08
N GLY A 13 -8.84 2.76 6.16
CA GLY A 13 -7.52 3.35 6.33
C GLY A 13 -7.56 4.87 6.51
N ILE A 14 -8.43 5.58 5.78
CA ILE A 14 -8.61 7.03 5.93
C ILE A 14 -9.21 7.36 7.31
N ASN A 15 -10.22 6.61 7.75
CA ASN A 15 -10.85 6.86 9.05
C ASN A 15 -9.88 6.61 10.22
N GLU A 16 -9.08 5.55 10.13
CA GLU A 16 -8.04 5.26 11.13
C GLU A 16 -6.96 6.34 11.17
N LEU A 17 -6.54 6.85 9.99
CA LEU A 17 -5.60 7.97 9.90
C LEU A 17 -6.17 9.23 10.56
N ASN A 18 -7.43 9.57 10.27
CA ASN A 18 -8.07 10.75 10.84
C ASN A 18 -8.22 10.65 12.37
N SER A 19 -8.57 9.46 12.89
CA SER A 19 -8.65 9.21 14.34
C SER A 19 -7.28 9.36 14.99
N ALA A 20 -6.25 8.71 14.43
CA ALA A 20 -4.89 8.78 14.96
C ALA A 20 -4.36 10.22 14.99
N LEU A 21 -4.62 11.01 13.94
CA LEU A 21 -4.22 12.41 13.87
C LEU A 21 -4.95 13.29 14.89
N SER A 22 -6.24 13.05 15.10
CA SER A 22 -7.04 13.77 16.10
C SER A 22 -6.55 13.52 17.53
N GLU A 23 -5.94 12.36 17.77
CA GLU A 23 -5.33 11.98 19.04
C GLU A 23 -3.84 12.36 19.16
N GLY A 24 -3.28 13.07 18.18
CA GLY A 24 -1.87 13.46 18.15
C GLY A 24 -0.90 12.32 17.85
N ARG A 25 -1.40 11.16 17.40
CA ARG A 25 -0.59 9.99 17.01
C ARG A 25 -0.25 10.06 15.52
N SER A 26 0.92 10.62 15.19
CA SER A 26 1.39 10.79 13.81
C SER A 26 2.04 9.55 13.19
N VAL A 27 2.34 8.50 13.97
CA VAL A 27 3.16 7.36 13.52
C VAL A 27 2.65 6.73 12.23
N ARG A 28 1.33 6.50 12.14
CA ARG A 28 0.73 5.90 10.93
C ARG A 28 0.74 6.84 9.74
N LEU A 29 0.58 8.15 9.98
CA LEU A 29 0.75 9.15 8.93
C LEU A 29 2.19 9.19 8.43
N GLU A 30 3.17 9.12 9.32
CA GLU A 30 4.59 9.07 8.95
C GLU A 30 4.93 7.82 8.14
N GLU A 31 4.34 6.67 8.45
CA GLU A 31 4.50 5.44 7.68
C GLU A 31 3.93 5.58 6.26
N VAL A 32 2.72 6.12 6.13
CA VAL A 32 2.10 6.39 4.82
C VAL A 32 2.95 7.40 4.03
N MET A 33 3.43 8.46 4.68
CA MET A 33 4.32 9.45 4.04
C MET A 33 5.65 8.84 3.59
N LYS A 34 6.27 7.97 4.42
CA LYS A 34 7.48 7.22 4.06
C LYS A 34 7.23 6.33 2.85
N LEU A 35 6.05 5.73 2.74
CA LEU A 35 5.69 4.90 1.60
C LEU A 35 5.45 5.75 0.34
N MET A 36 4.76 6.89 0.47
CA MET A 36 4.60 7.86 -0.62
C MET A 36 5.96 8.36 -1.15
N ALA A 37 6.93 8.58 -0.26
CA ALA A 37 8.29 8.97 -0.66
C ALA A 37 8.99 7.89 -1.50
N ARG A 38 8.73 6.61 -1.24
CA ARG A 38 9.28 5.49 -2.04
C ARG A 38 8.52 5.34 -3.37
N PHE A 39 7.20 5.41 -3.32
CA PHE A 39 6.29 5.15 -4.46
C PHE A 39 5.78 6.44 -5.11
N HIS A 40 6.69 7.36 -5.45
CA HIS A 40 6.38 8.71 -5.98
C HIS A 40 5.50 8.77 -7.26
N LYS A 41 5.30 7.64 -7.96
CA LYS A 41 4.43 7.55 -9.16
C LYS A 41 3.03 7.01 -8.87
N TYR A 42 2.78 6.54 -7.65
CA TYR A 42 1.52 5.93 -7.27
C TYR A 42 0.59 6.98 -6.67
N SER A 43 -0.72 6.82 -6.89
CA SER A 43 -1.71 7.66 -6.22
C SER A 43 -1.68 7.42 -4.71
N PHE A 44 -2.18 8.41 -3.96
CA PHE A 44 -2.30 8.28 -2.50
C PHE A 44 -3.05 7.02 -2.08
N ASN A 45 -4.19 6.72 -2.72
CA ASN A 45 -4.98 5.52 -2.42
C ASN A 45 -4.18 4.24 -2.67
N ASN A 46 -3.38 4.18 -3.74
CA ASN A 46 -2.53 3.02 -3.98
C ASN A 46 -1.43 2.91 -2.93
N CYS A 47 -0.82 4.02 -2.50
CA CYS A 47 0.12 4.02 -1.39
C CYS A 47 -0.52 3.53 -0.09
N LEU A 48 -1.74 3.97 0.21
CA LEU A 48 -2.49 3.51 1.38
C LEU A 48 -2.77 2.00 1.28
N LEU A 49 -3.26 1.52 0.15
CA LEU A 49 -3.51 0.09 -0.08
C LEU A 49 -2.25 -0.77 0.07
N ILE A 50 -1.08 -0.26 -0.37
CA ILE A 50 0.20 -0.96 -0.18
C ILE A 50 0.58 -0.94 1.29
N ALA A 51 0.42 0.19 2.00
CA ALA A 51 0.71 0.31 3.42
C ALA A 51 -0.10 -0.68 4.27
N GLU A 52 -1.40 -0.80 3.98
CA GLU A 52 -2.31 -1.70 4.71
C GLU A 52 -2.02 -3.18 4.44
N GLN A 53 -1.65 -3.54 3.21
CA GLN A 53 -1.48 -4.94 2.84
C GLN A 53 -0.03 -5.43 3.01
N PHE A 54 0.95 -4.55 2.82
CA PHE A 54 2.36 -4.89 2.88
C PHE A 54 3.24 -3.65 3.21
N PRO A 55 3.30 -3.23 4.49
CA PRO A 55 3.95 -1.98 4.92
C PRO A 55 5.46 -1.93 4.61
N ASP A 56 6.11 -3.08 4.58
CA ASP A 56 7.55 -3.22 4.26
C ASP A 56 7.85 -3.25 2.75
N ALA A 57 6.87 -2.94 1.90
CA ALA A 57 7.07 -2.88 0.46
C ALA A 57 8.18 -1.87 0.10
N THR A 58 9.18 -2.37 -0.63
CA THR A 58 10.23 -1.53 -1.23
C THR A 58 10.08 -1.39 -2.74
N ARG A 59 9.34 -2.30 -3.38
CA ARG A 59 9.07 -2.28 -4.81
C ARG A 59 7.78 -3.06 -5.12
N VAL A 60 6.94 -2.51 -5.98
CA VAL A 60 5.72 -3.14 -6.49
C VAL A 60 5.81 -3.15 -8.01
N MET A 61 5.60 -4.31 -8.61
CA MET A 61 5.60 -4.49 -10.05
C MET A 61 4.63 -5.59 -10.44
N GLY A 62 4.10 -5.50 -11.66
CA GLY A 62 3.38 -6.60 -12.28
C GLY A 62 4.28 -7.81 -12.54
N PHE A 63 3.69 -8.97 -12.75
CA PHE A 63 4.39 -10.25 -12.97
C PHE A 63 5.46 -10.18 -14.08
N HIS A 64 5.13 -9.56 -15.21
CA HIS A 64 6.08 -9.36 -16.31
C HIS A 64 7.22 -8.39 -15.97
N GLY A 65 6.95 -7.39 -15.12
CA GLY A 65 7.96 -6.45 -14.64
C GLY A 65 9.02 -7.12 -13.76
N TRP A 66 8.61 -8.07 -12.91
CA TRP A 66 9.56 -8.91 -12.17
C TRP A 66 10.43 -9.76 -13.10
N LYS A 67 9.80 -10.41 -14.09
CA LYS A 67 10.54 -11.21 -15.09
C LYS A 67 11.57 -10.39 -15.86
N ALA A 68 11.22 -9.16 -16.24
CA ALA A 68 12.13 -8.25 -16.96
C ALA A 68 13.40 -7.90 -16.17
N VAL A 69 13.36 -7.96 -14.84
CA VAL A 69 14.53 -7.73 -13.97
C VAL A 69 15.16 -9.03 -13.46
N GLY A 70 14.87 -10.16 -14.11
CA GLY A 70 15.44 -11.47 -13.76
C GLY A 70 14.89 -12.06 -12.45
N ARG A 71 13.70 -11.63 -12.00
CA ARG A 71 13.04 -12.17 -10.80
C ARG A 71 11.72 -12.84 -11.16
N SER A 72 11.34 -13.85 -10.38
CA SER A 72 10.09 -14.58 -10.57
C SER A 72 9.27 -14.58 -9.28
N VAL A 73 7.95 -14.43 -9.43
CA VAL A 73 7.00 -14.60 -8.32
C VAL A 73 6.95 -16.08 -7.95
N LYS A 74 6.99 -16.39 -6.65
CA LYS A 74 6.93 -17.77 -6.16
C LYS A 74 5.55 -18.38 -6.47
N LYS A 75 5.52 -19.69 -6.70
CA LYS A 75 4.27 -20.42 -6.97
C LYS A 75 3.36 -20.33 -5.75
N GLY A 76 2.11 -19.90 -5.95
CA GLY A 76 1.10 -19.78 -4.90
C GLY A 76 0.95 -18.38 -4.29
N GLU A 77 1.87 -17.46 -4.59
CA GLU A 77 1.75 -16.06 -4.16
C GLU A 77 0.58 -15.35 -4.85
N LYS A 78 -0.03 -14.41 -4.13
CA LYS A 78 -1.11 -13.56 -4.63
C LYS A 78 -0.61 -12.13 -4.78
N GLY A 79 -1.08 -11.46 -5.83
CA GLY A 79 -0.91 -10.03 -5.96
C GLY A 79 -1.71 -9.29 -4.88
N ILE A 80 -1.25 -8.09 -4.59
CA ILE A 80 -1.97 -7.05 -3.85
C ILE A 80 -2.95 -6.32 -4.77
#